data_AF-A0A351FVW9-F1
#
_entry.id   AF-A0A351FVW9-F1
#
_cell.length_a   1.000
_cell.length_b   1.000
_cell.length_c   1.000
_cell.angle_alpha   90.00
_cell.angle_beta   90.00
_cell.angle_gamma   90.00
#
_symmetry.space_group_name_H-M   'P 1'
#
loop_
_entity.id
_entity.type
_entity.pdbx_description
1 polymer ?
#
loop_
_entity_poly.entity_id
_entity_poly.type
_entity_poly.pdbx_seq_one_letter_code
_entity_poly.pdbx_strand_id
1 'polypeptide(L)'
;RRGGFTVVKVAKPQQDMRFDVPTIGRGTIESLVDAGASVLAVEAEKTIIIDHDDVVALAEIHQLDIVAVADTDFAKLRQAA
;
A
#
# COMPACT_ATOMS: atom_id res chain seq x y z
N ARG A 1 0.18 -18.92 13.39
CA ARG A 1 0.53 -17.50 13.12
C ARG A 1 -0.79 -16.73 13.00
N ARG A 2 -0.88 -15.49 13.51
CA ARG A 2 -2.05 -14.61 13.25
C ARG A 2 -1.82 -13.93 11.89
N GLY A 3 -2.85 -13.85 11.06
CA GLY A 3 -2.81 -13.22 9.73
C GLY A 3 -4.10 -12.45 9.47
N GLY A 4 -4.30 -12.00 8.22
CA GLY A 4 -5.48 -11.23 7.81
C GLY A 4 -5.47 -9.78 8.31
N PHE A 5 -4.28 -9.20 8.50
CA PHE A 5 -4.12 -7.81 8.90
C PHE A 5 -3.76 -6.93 7.69
N THR A 6 -4.03 -5.64 7.83
CA THR A 6 -3.73 -4.61 6.83
C THR A 6 -2.48 -3.84 7.21
N VAL A 7 -1.61 -3.58 6.24
CA VAL A 7 -0.47 -2.67 6.38
C VAL A 7 -0.78 -1.39 5.63
N VAL A 8 -0.48 -0.26 6.26
CA VAL A 8 -0.71 1.08 5.71
C VAL A 8 0.63 1.79 5.61
N LYS A 9 1.03 2.19 4.40
CA LYS A 9 2.27 2.92 4.12
C LYS A 9 1.96 4.31 3.60
N VAL A 10 2.26 5.33 4.41
CA VAL A 10 1.98 6.73 4.11
C VAL A 10 3.22 7.59 4.33
N ALA A 11 3.24 8.77 3.72
CA ALA A 11 4.24 9.77 4.01
C ALA A 11 4.06 10.30 5.45
N LYS A 12 5.16 10.59 6.14
CA LYS A 12 5.11 11.30 7.42
C LYS A 12 4.74 12.78 7.19
N PRO A 13 4.16 13.49 8.18
CA PRO A 13 3.75 14.88 7.98
C PRO A 13 4.88 15.84 7.53
N GLN A 14 6.14 15.55 7.89
CA GLN A 14 7.33 16.31 7.47
C GLN A 14 8.23 15.53 6.50
N GLN A 15 7.67 14.59 5.73
CA GLN A 15 8.42 13.81 4.74
C GLN A 15 8.93 14.73 3.62
N ASP A 16 10.24 14.75 3.37
CA ASP A 16 10.79 15.48 2.22
C ASP A 16 10.64 14.64 0.95
N MET A 17 9.55 14.91 0.23
CA MET A 17 9.19 14.19 -0.99
C MET A 17 10.18 14.37 -2.15
N ARG A 18 11.19 15.25 -2.04
CA ARG A 18 12.23 15.38 -3.07
C ARG A 18 13.29 14.29 -2.97
N PHE A 19 13.44 13.71 -1.78
CA PHE A 19 14.53 12.77 -1.49
C PHE A 19 14.07 11.48 -0.81
N ASP A 20 12.88 11.45 -0.22
CA ASP A 20 12.37 10.31 0.55
C ASP A 20 10.89 10.06 0.23
N VAL A 21 10.62 9.64 -1.01
CA VAL A 21 9.28 9.25 -1.45
C VAL A 21 8.96 7.84 -0.94
N PRO A 22 7.82 7.60 -0.26
CA PRO A 22 7.37 6.27 0.07
C PRO A 22 7.43 5.34 -1.15
N THR A 23 8.04 4.17 -0.98
CA THR A 23 8.27 3.26 -2.11
C THR A 23 7.93 1.83 -1.73
N ILE A 24 7.26 1.11 -2.63
CA ILE A 24 7.01 -0.34 -2.53
C ILE A 24 7.58 -1.05 -3.75
N GLY A 25 7.85 -2.34 -3.61
CA GLY A 25 8.35 -3.19 -4.69
C GLY A 25 8.22 -4.66 -4.30
N ARG A 26 8.74 -5.55 -5.14
CA ARG A 26 8.67 -7.01 -4.94
C ARG A 26 8.95 -7.46 -3.50
N GLY A 27 10.09 -7.04 -2.92
CA GLY A 27 10.47 -7.45 -1.55
C GLY A 27 9.49 -6.99 -0.46
N THR A 28 8.71 -5.92 -0.70
CA THR A 28 7.62 -5.52 0.20
C THR A 28 6.50 -6.56 0.16
N ILE A 29 6.10 -7.01 -1.03
CA ILE A 29 5.04 -8.00 -1.21
C ILE A 29 5.46 -9.34 -0.59
N GLU A 30 6.67 -9.82 -0.86
CA GLU A 30 7.22 -11.06 -0.27
C GLU A 30 7.17 -11.00 1.27
N SER A 31 7.63 -9.90 1.86
CA SER A 31 7.62 -9.71 3.32
C SER A 31 6.20 -9.71 3.91
N LEU A 32 5.23 -9.12 3.21
CA LEU A 32 3.84 -9.05 3.65
C LEU A 32 3.15 -10.41 3.57
N VAL A 33 3.40 -11.16 2.51
CA VAL A 33 2.90 -12.53 2.32
C VAL A 33 3.45 -13.45 3.41
N ASP A 34 4.76 -13.40 3.67
CA ASP A 34 5.41 -14.19 4.72
C ASP A 34 4.86 -13.86 6.12
N ALA A 35 4.49 -12.59 6.34
CA ALA A 35 3.89 -12.14 7.59
C ALA A 35 2.40 -12.50 7.71
N GLY A 36 1.73 -12.86 6.62
CA GLY A 36 0.30 -13.18 6.59
C GLY A 36 -0.62 -11.95 6.52
N ALA A 37 -0.16 -10.85 5.92
CA ALA A 37 -1.00 -9.69 5.62
C ALA A 37 -2.01 -10.03 4.52
N SER A 38 -3.18 -9.36 4.53
CA SER A 38 -4.19 -9.50 3.47
C SER A 38 -4.34 -8.25 2.62
N VAL A 39 -3.91 -7.08 3.12
CA VAL A 39 -4.05 -5.80 2.40
C VAL A 39 -2.83 -4.93 2.61
N LEU A 40 -2.35 -4.30 1.54
CA LEU A 40 -1.43 -3.17 1.54
C LEU A 40 -2.15 -1.91 1.07
N ALA A 41 -2.34 -0.94 1.95
CA ALA A 41 -2.84 0.38 1.60
C ALA A 41 -1.69 1.39 1.48
N VAL A 42 -1.71 2.18 0.42
CA VAL A 42 -0.74 3.26 0.17
C VAL A 42 -1.44 4.57 -0.11
N GLU A 43 -0.79 5.70 0.15
CA GLU A 43 -1.27 7.00 -0.33
C GLU A 43 -1.17 7.07 -1.85
N ALA A 44 -2.30 7.33 -2.51
CA ALA A 44 -2.35 7.60 -3.94
C ALA A 44 -1.49 8.82 -4.29
N GLU A 45 -0.84 8.77 -5.45
CA GLU A 45 0.02 9.84 -6.00
C GLU A 45 1.27 10.19 -5.16
N LYS A 46 1.46 9.60 -3.99
CA LYS A 46 2.60 9.84 -3.08
C LYS A 46 3.47 8.62 -2.84
N THR A 47 3.22 7.52 -3.54
CA THR A 47 3.98 6.27 -3.40
C THR A 47 4.52 5.80 -4.75
N ILE A 48 5.81 5.52 -4.83
CA ILE A 48 6.44 4.90 -5.99
C ILE A 48 6.28 3.38 -5.91
N ILE A 49 5.92 2.75 -7.03
CA ILE A 49 5.90 1.29 -7.18
C ILE A 49 7.05 0.92 -8.13
N ILE A 50 8.05 0.22 -7.59
CA ILE A 50 9.16 -0.33 -8.36
C ILE A 50 8.73 -1.66 -8.98
N ASP A 51 9.02 -1.84 -10.27
CA ASP A 51 8.65 -3.02 -11.05
C ASP A 51 7.15 -3.33 -10.91
N HIS A 52 6.32 -2.37 -11.32
CA HIS A 52 4.86 -2.39 -11.16
C HIS A 52 4.22 -3.73 -11.53
N ASP A 53 4.57 -4.27 -12.70
CA ASP A 53 3.95 -5.50 -13.21
C ASP A 53 4.32 -6.72 -12.35
N ASP A 54 5.55 -6.78 -11.85
CA ASP A 54 5.99 -7.82 -10.92
C ASP A 54 5.27 -7.72 -9.57
N VAL A 55 5.08 -6.49 -9.07
CA VAL A 55 4.33 -6.23 -7.83
C VAL A 55 2.88 -6.71 -7.97
N VAL A 56 2.21 -6.35 -9.06
CA VAL A 56 0.82 -6.74 -9.32
C VAL A 56 0.71 -8.25 -9.46
N ALA A 57 1.54 -8.88 -10.30
CA ALA A 57 1.51 -10.32 -10.51
C ALA A 57 1.75 -11.10 -9.21
N LEU A 58 2.71 -10.67 -8.39
CA LEU A 58 3.01 -11.32 -7.12
C LEU A 58 1.87 -11.14 -6.10
N ALA A 59 1.27 -9.95 -6.04
CA ALA A 59 0.14 -9.68 -5.18
C ALA A 59 -1.08 -10.55 -5.55
N GLU A 60 -1.39 -10.70 -6.84
CA GLU A 60 -2.46 -11.58 -7.34
C GLU A 60 -2.23 -13.05 -6.98
N ILE A 61 -1.02 -13.57 -7.22
CA ILE A 61 -0.65 -14.95 -6.89
C ILE A 61 -0.90 -15.27 -5.41
N HIS A 62 -0.61 -14.30 -4.54
CA HIS A 62 -0.70 -14.48 -3.10
C HIS A 62 -1.99 -13.95 -2.46
N GLN A 63 -2.95 -13.46 -3.26
CA GLN A 63 -4.22 -12.90 -2.77
C GLN A 63 -4.00 -11.76 -1.76
N LEU A 64 -3.00 -10.91 -2.02
CA LEU A 64 -2.74 -9.69 -1.25
C LEU A 64 -3.34 -8.50 -2.01
N ASP A 65 -4.37 -7.88 -1.44
CA ASP A 65 -4.97 -6.70 -2.08
C ASP A 65 -4.06 -5.48 -1.92
N ILE A 66 -3.87 -4.72 -3.00
CA ILE A 66 -3.19 -3.43 -2.96
C ILE A 66 -4.20 -2.33 -3.27
N VAL A 67 -4.33 -1.35 -2.38
CA VAL A 67 -5.24 -0.20 -2.55
C VAL A 67 -4.49 1.11 -2.40
N ALA A 68 -4.67 1.99 -3.39
CA ALA A 68 -4.24 3.38 -3.32
C ALA A 68 -5.40 4.25 -2.84
N VAL A 69 -5.17 5.02 -1.77
CA VAL A 69 -6.20 5.86 -1.15
C VAL A 69 -5.83 7.33 -1.35
N ALA A 70 -6.75 8.11 -1.91
CA ALA A 70 -6.65 9.55 -2.06
C ALA A 70 -7.46 10.28 -0.97
N ASP A 71 -7.10 11.53 -0.67
CA ASP A 71 -7.86 12.36 0.29
C ASP A 71 -9.34 12.53 -0.12
N THR A 72 -9.61 12.50 -1.43
CA THR A 72 -10.95 12.60 -2.02
C THR A 72 -11.83 11.37 -1.74
N ASP A 73 -11.25 10.21 -1.45
CA ASP A 73 -12.00 8.99 -1.14
C ASP A 73 -12.78 9.15 0.17
N PHE A 74 -12.26 9.93 1.11
CA PHE A 74 -12.90 10.18 2.40
C PHE A 74 -14.04 11.20 2.36
N ALA A 75 -14.12 12.05 1.34
CA ALA A 75 -15.23 12.99 1.18
C ALA A 75 -16.57 12.25 0.99
N LYS A 76 -16.54 11.07 0.37
CA LYS A 76 -17.71 10.21 0.16
C LYS A 76 -18.15 9.49 1.45
N LEU A 77 -17.20 9.14 2.32
CA LEU A 77 -17.50 8.45 3.58
C LEU A 77 -18.11 9.39 4.63
N ARG A 78 -17.69 10.66 4.69
CA ARG A 78 -18.25 11.65 5.63
C ARG A 78 -19.66 12.13 5.28
N GLN A 79 -20.12 11.95 4.04
CA GLN A 79 -21.51 12.26 3.65
C GLN A 79 -22.49 11.13 3.99
N ALA A 80 -21.98 9.93 4.29
CA ALA A 80 -22.77 8.74 4.60
C ALA A 80 -22.86 8.43 6.11
N ALA A 81 -22.18 9.22 6.96
CA ALA A 81 -22.17 9.13 8.42
C ALA A 81 -22.84 10.35 9.03
#